data_AF-A0A6A5F5U4-F1
#
_entry.id   AF-A0A6A5F5U4-F1
#
_cell.length_a   1.000
_cell.length_b   1.000
_cell.length_c   1.000
_cell.angle_alpha   90.00
_cell.angle_beta   90.00
_cell.angle_gamma   90.00
#
_symmetry.space_group_name_H-M   'P 1'
#
loop_
_entity.id
_entity.type
_entity.pdbx_description
1 polymer ?
#
loop_
_entity_poly.entity_id
_entity_poly.type
_entity_poly.pdbx_seq_one_letter_code
_entity_poly.pdbx_strand_id
1 'polypeptide(L)'
;MEPLFRLQEPLMRELTLRPSEEALAFTRSRKEAPATALVKSPDQVQSEARDRVRRKGGDPADHRQVLAESELQLGQYRGQTFRWLLGNDVGYAVTIVVSHEREREKGGIGLQSALMVHKDALVSYARLFPLMVAAIDRRRMLQGSPETMRGLDDTLVGFGQYRGLKRRPCTRHRTTSGHPM
;
A
#
# COMPACT_ATOMS: atom_id res chain seq x y z
N MET A 1 -12.53 6.03 16.40
CA MET A 1 -13.62 6.13 15.41
C MET A 1 -13.64 4.87 14.57
N GLU A 2 -14.83 4.34 14.28
CA GLU A 2 -14.98 3.10 13.51
C GLU A 2 -15.23 3.39 12.02
N PRO A 3 -14.70 2.57 11.11
CA PRO A 3 -15.05 2.65 9.70
C PRO A 3 -16.45 2.06 9.47
N LEU A 4 -17.16 2.61 8.49
CA LEU A 4 -18.44 2.05 8.05
C LEU A 4 -18.15 0.88 7.11
N PHE A 5 -18.03 -0.32 7.67
CA PHE A 5 -17.79 -1.54 6.89
C PHE A 5 -19.00 -1.88 6.02
N ARG A 6 -18.74 -2.23 4.76
CA ARG A 6 -19.75 -2.79 3.86
C ARG A 6 -19.77 -4.30 3.99
N LEU A 7 -20.91 -4.85 4.36
CA LEU A 7 -21.14 -6.28 4.55
C LEU A 7 -21.80 -6.87 3.30
N GLN A 8 -21.54 -8.15 3.02
CA GLN A 8 -22.17 -8.88 1.93
C GLN A 8 -23.53 -9.45 2.38
N GLU A 9 -24.60 -9.21 1.63
CA GLU A 9 -25.88 -9.92 1.83
C GLU A 9 -25.87 -11.27 1.09
N PRO A 10 -26.44 -12.37 1.61
CA PRO A 10 -27.22 -12.50 2.86
C PRO A 10 -26.40 -12.93 4.11
N LEU A 11 -25.09 -13.14 3.99
CA LEU A 11 -24.21 -13.42 5.13
C LEU A 11 -23.79 -12.10 5.80
N MET A 12 -24.67 -11.50 6.63
CA MET A 12 -24.48 -10.23 7.36
C MET A 12 -23.32 -10.21 8.39
N ARG A 13 -22.21 -10.89 8.12
CA ARG A 13 -20.99 -10.95 8.94
C ARG A 13 -19.71 -11.02 8.11
N GLU A 14 -19.80 -11.02 6.77
CA GLU A 14 -18.64 -11.07 5.89
C GLU A 14 -18.38 -9.70 5.25
N LEU A 15 -17.12 -9.24 5.28
CA LEU A 15 -16.73 -8.00 4.63
C LEU A 15 -16.77 -8.15 3.11
N THR A 16 -17.40 -7.20 2.45
CA THR A 16 -17.31 -7.08 0.99
C THR A 16 -15.88 -6.70 0.61
N LEU A 17 -15.19 -7.58 -0.10
CA LEU A 17 -13.82 -7.34 -0.59
C LEU A 17 -13.77 -6.54 -1.89
N ARG A 18 -14.93 -6.19 -2.47
CA ARG A 18 -15.01 -5.39 -3.69
C ARG A 18 -14.94 -3.89 -3.35
N PRO A 19 -14.28 -3.07 -4.21
CA PRO A 19 -14.32 -1.63 -4.07
C PRO A 19 -15.75 -1.11 -4.22
N SER A 20 -16.10 -0.10 -3.43
CA SER A 20 -17.38 0.58 -3.54
C SER A 20 -17.44 1.51 -4.76
N GLU A 21 -18.63 2.01 -5.08
CA GLU A 21 -18.82 2.99 -6.15
C GLU A 21 -18.00 4.27 -5.90
N GLU A 22 -17.91 4.74 -4.66
CA GLU A 22 -17.09 5.89 -4.28
C GLU A 22 -15.60 5.59 -4.44
N ALA A 23 -15.16 4.36 -4.14
CA ALA A 23 -13.78 3.94 -4.38
C ALA A 23 -13.46 3.89 -5.88
N LEU A 24 -14.40 3.42 -6.69
CA LEU A 24 -14.28 3.40 -8.16
C LEU A 24 -14.32 4.81 -8.75
N ALA A 25 -15.17 5.69 -8.24
CA ALA A 25 -15.24 7.09 -8.65
C ALA A 25 -13.92 7.82 -8.31
N PHE A 26 -13.39 7.62 -7.10
CA PHE A 26 -12.14 8.24 -6.67
C PHE A 26 -10.93 7.82 -7.53
N THR A 27 -10.83 6.53 -7.87
CA THR A 27 -9.73 6.05 -8.73
C THR A 27 -9.85 6.55 -10.16
N ARG A 28 -11.07 6.70 -10.68
CA ARG A 28 -11.31 7.32 -12.00
C ARG A 28 -10.85 8.77 -12.03
N SER A 29 -11.33 9.62 -11.12
CA SER A 29 -10.95 11.04 -11.08
C SER A 29 -9.46 11.25 -10.81
N ARG A 30 -8.83 10.37 -10.02
CA ARG A 30 -7.40 10.47 -9.74
C ARG A 30 -6.50 10.07 -10.92
N LYS A 31 -6.93 9.15 -11.78
CA LYS A 31 -6.20 8.82 -13.03
C LYS A 31 -6.09 10.03 -13.97
N GLU A 32 -7.01 10.98 -13.83
CA GLU A 32 -7.05 12.20 -14.63
C GLU A 32 -6.17 13.33 -14.04
N ALA A 33 -5.63 13.16 -12.82
CA ALA A 33 -4.80 14.14 -12.14
C ALA A 33 -3.29 13.77 -12.18
N PRO A 34 -2.37 14.75 -12.34
CA PRO A 34 -0.94 14.47 -12.36
C PRO A 34 -0.42 14.01 -10.99
N ALA A 35 0.31 12.89 -10.96
CA ALA A 35 0.86 12.28 -9.75
C ALA A 35 2.17 12.98 -9.32
N THR A 36 2.06 14.14 -8.67
CA THR A 36 3.24 14.96 -8.32
C THR A 36 3.50 15.13 -6.81
N ALA A 37 2.66 14.58 -5.93
CA ALA A 37 2.83 14.77 -4.49
C ALA A 37 3.93 13.85 -3.90
N LEU A 38 4.96 14.43 -3.29
CA LEU A 38 5.99 13.72 -2.50
C LEU A 38 5.37 13.05 -1.27
N VAL A 39 5.79 11.81 -0.94
CA VAL A 39 5.34 11.07 0.27
C VAL A 39 5.58 11.92 1.52
N LYS A 40 4.52 12.19 2.29
CA LYS A 40 4.63 12.94 3.55
C LYS A 40 5.40 12.14 4.59
N SER A 41 6.13 12.81 5.48
CA SER A 41 6.77 12.12 6.61
C SER A 41 5.72 11.55 7.59
N PRO A 42 6.07 10.53 8.39
CA PRO A 42 5.16 9.99 9.42
C PRO A 42 4.66 11.07 10.39
N ASP A 43 5.55 11.96 10.83
CA ASP A 43 5.22 13.05 11.75
C ASP A 43 4.22 14.04 11.14
N GLN A 44 4.39 14.38 9.85
CA GLN A 44 3.46 15.25 9.14
C GLN A 44 2.07 14.63 9.07
N VAL A 45 1.97 13.34 8.69
CA VAL A 45 0.68 12.64 8.62
C VAL A 45 0.03 12.56 10.00
N GLN A 46 0.81 12.29 11.06
CA GLN A 46 0.30 12.23 12.42
C GLN A 46 -0.18 13.60 12.92
N SER A 47 0.56 14.67 12.65
CA SER A 47 0.16 16.05 13.01
C SER A 47 -1.14 16.44 12.32
N GLU A 48 -1.21 16.26 10.99
CA GLU A 48 -2.42 16.56 10.24
C GLU A 48 -3.62 15.71 10.69
N ALA A 49 -3.38 14.45 11.06
CA ALA A 49 -4.42 13.57 11.58
C ALA A 49 -4.94 14.08 12.93
N ARG A 50 -4.07 14.50 13.86
CA ARG A 50 -4.46 15.12 15.13
C ARG A 50 -5.30 16.39 14.90
N ASP A 51 -4.92 17.22 13.93
CA ASP A 51 -5.69 18.42 13.60
C ASP A 51 -7.04 18.09 12.97
N ARG A 52 -7.13 17.03 12.15
CA ARG A 52 -8.42 16.50 11.66
C ARG A 52 -9.28 15.98 12.82
N VAL A 53 -8.70 15.30 13.80
CA VAL A 53 -9.42 14.82 14.99
C VAL A 53 -9.96 15.99 15.82
N ARG A 54 -9.12 17.00 16.12
CA ARG A 54 -9.53 18.23 16.83
C ARG A 54 -10.69 18.93 16.13
N ARG A 55 -10.59 19.13 14.80
CA ARG A 55 -11.66 19.77 14.01
C ARG A 55 -12.98 19.01 14.03
N LYS A 56 -12.94 17.69 14.25
CA LYS A 56 -14.13 16.83 14.37
C LYS A 56 -14.66 16.72 15.80
N GLY A 57 -14.08 17.46 16.75
CA GLY A 57 -14.46 17.39 18.17
C GLY A 57 -13.99 16.12 18.88
N GLY A 58 -13.04 15.39 18.29
CA GLY A 58 -12.46 14.19 18.88
C GLY A 58 -11.23 14.47 19.75
N ASP A 59 -10.67 13.41 20.32
CA ASP A 59 -9.48 13.50 21.18
C ASP A 59 -8.19 13.21 20.39
N PRO A 60 -7.29 14.19 20.18
CA PRO A 60 -6.02 13.99 19.49
C PRO A 60 -5.00 13.13 20.27
N ALA A 61 -5.26 12.85 21.56
CA ALA A 61 -4.48 11.89 22.35
C ALA A 61 -4.96 10.44 22.15
N ASP A 62 -6.20 10.23 21.69
CA ASP A 62 -6.72 8.90 21.34
C ASP A 62 -6.06 8.40 20.05
N HIS A 63 -5.13 7.46 20.21
CA HIS A 63 -4.39 6.85 19.13
C HIS A 63 -5.31 6.24 18.05
N ARG A 64 -6.45 5.65 18.44
CA ARG A 64 -7.41 5.08 17.48
C ARG A 64 -8.05 6.15 16.61
N GLN A 65 -8.33 7.34 17.16
CA GLN A 65 -8.89 8.45 16.38
C GLN A 65 -7.84 9.04 15.43
N VAL A 66 -6.60 9.18 15.90
CA VAL A 66 -5.48 9.66 15.07
C VAL A 66 -5.21 8.68 13.91
N LEU A 67 -5.18 7.38 14.18
CA LEU A 67 -5.04 6.37 13.13
C LEU A 67 -6.19 6.41 12.13
N ALA A 68 -7.44 6.51 12.59
CA ALA A 68 -8.61 6.61 11.72
C ALA A 68 -8.53 7.80 10.74
N GLU A 69 -7.97 8.91 11.20
CA GLU A 69 -7.83 10.17 10.46
C GLU A 69 -6.45 10.33 9.78
N SER A 70 -5.59 9.31 9.84
CA SER A 70 -4.30 9.30 9.15
C SER A 70 -4.50 9.12 7.65
N GLU A 71 -3.80 9.95 6.88
CA GLU A 71 -3.87 9.99 5.42
C GLU A 71 -3.00 8.90 4.79
N LEU A 72 -3.55 8.14 3.86
CA LEU A 72 -2.81 7.20 3.03
C LEU A 72 -1.77 7.93 2.21
N GLN A 73 -0.51 7.52 2.36
CA GLN A 73 0.62 8.01 1.56
C GLN A 73 0.98 7.08 0.39
N LEU A 74 0.24 6.00 0.20
CA LEU A 74 0.53 4.96 -0.79
C LEU A 74 -0.68 4.61 -1.66
N GLY A 75 -0.39 3.99 -2.81
CA GLY A 75 -1.39 3.33 -3.62
C GLY A 75 -2.35 4.26 -4.35
N GLN A 76 -3.43 3.68 -4.87
CA GLN A 76 -4.44 4.37 -5.66
C GLN A 76 -5.38 5.27 -4.83
N TYR A 77 -5.44 5.07 -3.52
CA TYR A 77 -6.28 5.84 -2.58
C TYR A 77 -5.51 6.88 -1.77
N ARG A 78 -4.31 7.25 -2.23
CA ARG A 78 -3.50 8.29 -1.57
C ARG A 78 -4.30 9.59 -1.40
N GLY A 79 -4.19 10.20 -0.22
CA GLY A 79 -4.98 11.38 0.15
C GLY A 79 -6.27 11.04 0.93
N GLN A 80 -6.74 9.79 0.87
CA GLN A 80 -7.87 9.34 1.68
C GLN A 80 -7.39 8.87 3.07
N THR A 81 -8.29 8.82 4.05
CA THR A 81 -7.94 8.35 5.40
C THR A 81 -7.99 6.82 5.52
N PHE A 82 -7.33 6.27 6.54
CA PHE A 82 -7.41 4.83 6.83
C PHE A 82 -8.86 4.39 7.08
N ARG A 83 -9.63 5.20 7.82
CA ARG A 83 -11.06 4.95 8.02
C ARG A 83 -11.84 4.90 6.71
N TRP A 84 -11.54 5.81 5.77
CA TRP A 84 -12.19 5.80 4.47
C TRP A 84 -11.86 4.51 3.71
N LEU A 85 -10.59 4.10 3.68
CA LEU A 85 -10.19 2.89 2.97
C LEU A 85 -10.88 1.64 3.52
N LEU A 86 -10.90 1.45 4.83
CA LEU A 86 -11.53 0.28 5.44
C LEU A 86 -13.05 0.22 5.22
N GLY A 87 -13.71 1.35 4.97
CA GLY A 87 -15.13 1.39 4.61
C GLY A 87 -15.41 1.25 3.12
N ASN A 88 -14.42 1.51 2.25
CA ASN A 88 -14.64 1.66 0.81
C ASN A 88 -13.94 0.61 -0.05
N ASP A 89 -12.83 0.04 0.39
CA ASP A 89 -12.16 -1.05 -0.32
C ASP A 89 -11.34 -1.93 0.65
N VAL A 90 -12.05 -2.85 1.32
CA VAL A 90 -11.44 -3.82 2.24
C VAL A 90 -10.48 -4.74 1.49
N GLY A 91 -10.82 -5.17 0.26
CA GLY A 91 -9.98 -6.10 -0.50
C GLY A 91 -8.59 -5.52 -0.78
N TYR A 92 -8.55 -4.23 -1.15
CA TYR A 92 -7.28 -3.52 -1.32
C TYR A 92 -6.53 -3.34 0.01
N ALA A 93 -7.22 -2.96 1.09
CA ALA A 93 -6.62 -2.82 2.42
C ALA A 93 -5.97 -4.13 2.88
N VAL A 94 -6.68 -5.26 2.77
CA VAL A 94 -6.17 -6.59 3.14
C VAL A 94 -4.96 -6.96 2.26
N THR A 95 -4.98 -6.62 0.97
CA THR A 95 -3.83 -6.86 0.08
C THR A 95 -2.58 -6.13 0.56
N ILE A 96 -2.69 -4.85 0.92
CA ILE A 96 -1.57 -4.07 1.45
C ILE A 96 -1.05 -4.69 2.75
N VAL A 97 -1.94 -4.99 3.69
CA VAL A 97 -1.57 -5.53 5.01
C VAL A 97 -0.84 -6.86 4.87
N VAL A 98 -1.40 -7.82 4.13
CA VAL A 98 -0.80 -9.15 3.95
C VAL A 98 0.55 -9.06 3.23
N SER A 99 0.66 -8.25 2.18
CA SER A 99 1.94 -8.08 1.47
C SER A 99 3.00 -7.42 2.34
N HIS A 100 2.62 -6.41 3.14
CA HIS A 100 3.54 -5.72 4.06
C HIS A 100 4.04 -6.64 5.17
N GLU A 101 3.16 -7.43 5.78
CA GLU A 101 3.56 -8.36 6.83
C GLU A 101 4.50 -9.45 6.28
N ARG A 102 4.28 -9.94 5.06
CA ARG A 102 5.22 -10.86 4.37
C ARG A 102 6.58 -10.21 4.08
N GLU A 103 6.58 -8.93 3.70
CA GLU A 103 7.80 -8.14 3.49
C GLU A 103 8.61 -8.01 4.80
N ARG A 104 7.91 -7.83 5.93
CA ARG A 104 8.51 -7.79 7.27
C ARG A 104 9.06 -9.15 7.70
N GLU A 105 8.33 -10.24 7.46
CA GLU A 105 8.71 -11.61 7.82
C GLU A 105 9.96 -12.10 7.08
N LYS A 106 10.14 -11.71 5.81
CA LYS A 106 11.29 -12.11 4.97
C LYS A 106 12.61 -11.38 5.30
N GLY A 107 12.66 -10.65 6.42
CA GLY A 107 13.87 -9.95 6.83
C GLY A 107 14.19 -8.75 5.94
N GLY A 108 13.17 -7.95 5.57
CA GLY A 108 13.34 -6.58 5.10
C GLY A 108 13.99 -5.72 6.18
N ILE A 109 15.26 -5.98 6.47
CA ILE A 109 16.08 -5.33 7.49
C ILE A 109 16.84 -4.22 6.77
N GLY A 110 16.63 -2.98 7.20
CA GLY A 110 17.61 -1.93 6.97
C GLY A 110 17.15 -0.74 6.14
N LEU A 111 15.96 -0.19 6.42
CA LEU A 111 15.70 1.26 6.56
C LEU A 111 14.23 1.42 6.94
N GLN A 112 13.91 2.05 8.09
CA GLN A 112 12.52 2.46 8.38
C GLN A 112 12.14 3.58 7.41
N SER A 113 11.82 3.22 6.16
CA SER A 113 11.34 4.19 5.20
C SER A 113 10.02 4.77 5.72
N ALA A 114 9.75 6.04 5.41
CA ALA A 114 8.49 6.67 5.77
C ALA A 114 7.28 5.82 5.33
N LEU A 115 7.39 5.16 4.17
CA LEU A 115 6.36 4.24 3.66
C LEU A 115 6.16 3.00 4.53
N MET A 116 7.22 2.42 5.09
CA MET A 116 7.09 1.28 6.00
C MET A 116 6.34 1.67 7.28
N VAL A 117 6.67 2.83 7.87
CA VAL A 117 5.97 3.35 9.05
C VAL A 117 4.49 3.62 8.74
N HIS A 118 4.19 4.18 7.58
CA HIS A 118 2.80 4.39 7.13
C HIS A 118 2.03 3.08 6.97
N LYS A 119 2.67 2.04 6.41
CA LYS A 119 2.07 0.71 6.31
C LYS A 119 1.87 0.07 7.69
N ASP A 120 2.82 0.20 8.62
CA ASP A 120 2.66 -0.29 10.00
C ASP A 120 1.49 0.36 10.72
N ALA A 121 1.30 1.68 10.53
CA ALA A 121 0.17 2.41 11.09
C ALA A 121 -1.17 1.90 10.51
N LEU A 122 -1.23 1.60 9.22
CA LEU A 122 -2.41 0.99 8.59
C LEU A 122 -2.68 -0.41 9.14
N VAL A 123 -1.65 -1.25 9.29
CA VAL A 123 -1.79 -2.58 9.92
C VAL A 123 -2.33 -2.45 11.34
N SER A 124 -1.76 -1.54 12.13
CA SER A 124 -2.18 -1.28 13.51
C SER A 124 -3.65 -0.89 13.58
N TYR A 125 -4.11 0.01 12.71
CA TYR A 125 -5.51 0.42 12.64
C TYR A 125 -6.43 -0.72 12.20
N ALA A 126 -6.05 -1.48 11.16
CA ALA A 126 -6.86 -2.58 10.66
C ALA A 126 -7.08 -3.68 11.70
N ARG A 127 -6.05 -4.02 12.47
CA ARG A 127 -6.12 -5.04 13.52
C ARG A 127 -6.99 -4.65 14.73
N LEU A 128 -7.42 -3.39 14.84
CA LEU A 128 -8.40 -2.98 15.85
C LEU A 128 -9.79 -3.59 15.62
N PHE A 129 -10.07 -4.11 14.42
CA PHE A 129 -11.39 -4.58 14.03
C PHE A 129 -11.39 -6.09 13.77
N PRO A 130 -12.17 -6.90 14.52
CA PRO A 130 -12.21 -8.36 14.34
C PRO A 130 -12.55 -8.81 12.92
N LEU A 131 -13.43 -8.09 12.22
CA LEU A 131 -13.79 -8.37 10.83
C LEU A 131 -12.59 -8.26 9.88
N MET A 132 -11.72 -7.26 10.09
CA MET A 132 -10.50 -7.09 9.30
C MET A 132 -9.50 -8.19 9.60
N VAL A 133 -9.33 -8.57 10.88
CA VAL A 133 -8.45 -9.67 11.29
C VAL A 133 -8.88 -10.97 10.60
N ALA A 134 -10.17 -11.32 10.64
CA ALA A 134 -10.69 -12.50 9.97
C ALA A 134 -10.45 -12.47 8.45
N ALA A 135 -10.59 -11.31 7.79
CA ALA A 135 -10.33 -11.17 6.36
C ALA A 135 -8.83 -11.30 6.01
N ILE A 136 -7.94 -10.76 6.84
CA ILE A 136 -6.49 -10.90 6.73
C ILE A 136 -6.08 -12.37 6.86
N ASP A 137 -6.57 -13.05 7.89
CA ASP A 137 -6.25 -14.46 8.15
C ASP A 137 -6.74 -15.36 7.03
N ARG A 138 -7.98 -15.15 6.55
CA ARG A 138 -8.52 -15.88 5.40
C ARG A 138 -7.67 -15.70 4.16
N ARG A 139 -7.21 -14.46 3.87
CA ARG A 139 -6.35 -14.21 2.71
C ARG A 139 -4.98 -14.86 2.87
N ARG A 140 -4.39 -14.87 4.06
CA ARG A 140 -3.13 -15.58 4.34
C ARG A 140 -3.28 -17.09 4.09
N MET A 141 -4.38 -17.70 4.55
CA MET A 141 -4.68 -19.11 4.30
C MET A 141 -4.78 -19.42 2.80
N LEU A 142 -5.46 -18.57 2.03
CA LEU A 142 -5.60 -18.74 0.57
C LEU A 142 -4.26 -18.56 -0.18
N GLN A 143 -3.42 -17.59 0.22
CA GLN A 143 -2.12 -17.34 -0.40
C GLN A 143 -1.03 -18.34 0.03
N GLY A 144 -1.27 -19.12 1.09
CA GLY A 144 -0.46 -20.27 1.48
C GLY A 144 -0.66 -21.49 0.57
N SER A 145 -1.68 -21.47 -0.30
CA SER A 145 -1.82 -22.46 -1.38
C SER A 145 -0.95 -22.05 -2.57
N PRO A 146 -0.11 -22.95 -3.13
CA PRO A 146 0.82 -22.65 -4.22
C PRO A 146 0.16 -22.20 -5.54
N GLU A 147 -1.17 -22.19 -5.62
CA GLU A 147 -1.93 -22.08 -6.86
C GLU A 147 -2.26 -20.64 -7.28
N THR A 148 -2.17 -19.66 -6.38
CA THR A 148 -2.52 -18.25 -6.70
C THR A 148 -1.32 -17.36 -7.05
N MET A 149 -0.13 -17.95 -7.17
CA MET A 149 1.17 -17.25 -7.31
C MET A 149 1.50 -16.83 -8.77
N ARG A 150 0.50 -16.43 -9.56
CA ARG A 150 0.70 -16.00 -10.97
C ARG A 150 -0.04 -14.72 -11.37
N GLY A 151 -0.47 -13.90 -10.41
CA GLY A 151 -1.36 -12.76 -10.72
C GLY A 151 -0.96 -11.38 -10.23
N LEU A 152 0.05 -11.24 -9.36
CA LEU A 152 0.34 -9.94 -8.72
C LEU A 152 1.83 -9.61 -8.56
N ASP A 153 2.69 -10.16 -9.42
CA ASP A 153 4.12 -9.82 -9.50
C ASP A 153 4.50 -9.01 -10.76
N ASP A 154 3.54 -8.62 -11.61
CA ASP A 154 3.80 -7.77 -12.79
C ASP A 154 3.33 -6.31 -12.60
N THR A 155 3.59 -5.73 -11.43
CA THR A 155 3.75 -4.27 -11.36
C THR A 155 5.04 -3.95 -10.63
N LEU A 156 6.12 -4.46 -11.20
CA LEU A 156 7.45 -3.87 -11.09
C LEU A 156 7.31 -2.41 -11.53
N VAL A 157 7.23 -1.50 -10.55
CA VAL A 157 7.33 -0.06 -10.77
C VAL A 157 8.73 0.19 -11.32
N GLY A 158 8.83 0.17 -12.65
CA GLY A 158 10.03 0.56 -13.37
C GLY A 158 10.31 2.01 -13.05
N PHE A 159 11.31 2.24 -12.20
CA PHE A 159 11.98 3.53 -12.14
C PHE A 159 12.48 3.85 -13.55
N GLY A 160 11.88 4.85 -14.18
CA GLY A 160 12.34 5.36 -15.45
C GLY A 160 13.64 6.13 -15.26
N GLN A 161 14.68 5.75 -16.01
CA GLN A 161 15.47 6.64 -16.90
C GLN A 161 16.69 5.91 -17.52
N TYR A 162 16.48 4.80 -18.22
CA TYR A 162 17.49 4.32 -19.19
C TYR A 162 16.80 3.71 -20.42
N ARG A 163 16.06 4.52 -21.18
CA ARG A 163 15.68 4.16 -22.56
C ARG A 163 16.75 4.74 -23.49
N GLY A 164 17.66 3.89 -24.00
CA GLY A 164 18.44 4.30 -25.18
C GLY A 164 19.81 3.66 -25.41
N LEU A 165 20.43 2.95 -24.45
CA LEU A 165 21.70 2.27 -24.75
C LEU A 165 21.45 0.85 -25.24
N LYS A 166 21.35 0.70 -26.56
CA LYS A 166 21.73 -0.55 -27.22
C LYS A 166 23.16 -0.85 -26.77
N ARG A 167 23.34 -1.89 -25.95
CA ARG A 167 24.66 -2.50 -25.75
C ARG A 167 25.15 -2.95 -27.12
N ARG A 168 26.05 -2.17 -27.71
CA ARG A 168 26.87 -2.64 -28.83
C ARG A 168 27.66 -3.85 -28.30
N PRO A 169 27.71 -4.98 -29.02
CA PRO A 169 28.64 -6.04 -28.67
C PRO A 169 30.05 -5.45 -28.74
N CYS A 170 30.79 -5.51 -27.63
CA CYS A 170 32.22 -5.25 -27.64
C CYS A 170 32.86 -6.36 -28.48
N THR A 171 33.09 -6.07 -29.76
CA THR A 171 34.03 -6.82 -30.58
C THR A 171 35.40 -6.63 -29.93
N ARG A 172 35.90 -7.70 -29.29
CA ARG A 172 37.30 -7.82 -28.91
C ARG A 172 38.13 -7.68 -30.19
N HIS A 173 38.66 -6.49 -30.44
CA HIS A 173 39.78 -6.35 -31.35
C HIS A 173 41.00 -6.93 -30.64
N ARG A 174 41.32 -8.17 -31.00
CA ARG A 174 42.62 -8.78 -30.78
C ARG A 174 43.60 -8.02 -31.67
N THR A 175 44.29 -7.01 -31.14
CA THR A 175 45.48 -6.45 -31.76
C THR A 175 46.63 -7.42 -31.51
N THR A 176 46.91 -8.26 -32.50
CA THR A 176 48.22 -8.88 -32.67
C THR A 176 49.19 -7.78 -33.11
N SER A 177 49.92 -7.21 -32.16
CA SER A 177 51.19 -6.54 -32.47
C SER A 177 52.22 -7.66 -32.60
N GLY A 178 52.67 -7.88 -33.84
CA GLY A 178 53.81 -8.71 -34.13
C GLY A 178 55.11 -7.95 -33.85
N HIS A 179 56.09 -8.68 -33.33
CA HIS A 179 57.51 -8.58 -33.69
C HIS A 179 58.16 -9.92 -33.36
N PRO A 180 58.81 -10.54 -34.34
CA PRO A 180 60.19 -10.94 -34.11
C PRO A 180 61.08 -10.65 -35.32
N MET A 181 62.20 -9.97 -35.05
CA MET A 181 63.59 -10.23 -35.46
C MET A 181 64.40 -8.95 -35.24
#